data_AF-A0A8T4J3L0-F1
#
_entry.id   AF-A0A8T4J3L0-F1
#
_cell.length_a   1.000
_cell.length_b   1.000
_cell.length_c   1.000
_cell.angle_alpha   90.00
_cell.angle_beta   90.00
_cell.angle_gamma   90.00
#
_symmetry.space_group_name_H-M   'P 1'
#
loop_
_entity.id
_entity.type
_entity.pdbx_description
1 polymer ?
#
loop_
_entity_poly.entity_id
_entity_poly.type
_entity_poly.pdbx_seq_one_letter_code
_entity_poly.pdbx_strand_id
1 'polypeptide(L)'
;LCLLVGPSGVGKSTLLGTVSGLVPHFTGGTLRGRVTVAGRDTRTHKPRELADAADDVGQDPLAHFVTDTVEDELAYGMESL
;
A
#
# COMPACT_ATOMS: atom_id res chain seq x y z
N LEU A 1 -0.31 -0.12 18.05
CA LEU A 1 -0.57 1.17 17.37
C LEU A 1 0.77 1.91 17.22
N CYS A 2 1.10 2.38 16.02
CA CYS A 2 2.31 3.16 15.74
C CYS A 2 1.89 4.44 14.99
N LEU A 3 2.54 5.57 15.27
CA LEU A 3 2.26 6.86 14.64
C LEU A 3 3.53 7.39 13.96
N LEU A 4 3.41 7.69 12.67
CA LEU A 4 4.45 8.35 11.88
C LEU A 4 4.04 9.79 11.59
N VAL A 5 4.78 10.76 12.14
CA VAL A 5 4.47 12.19 12.01
C VAL A 5 5.67 12.98 11.49
N GLY A 6 5.38 14.07 10.79
CA GLY A 6 6.38 14.99 10.25
C GLY A 6 5.80 15.90 9.16
N PRO A 7 6.52 16.93 8.73
CA PRO A 7 6.06 17.90 7.72
C PRO A 7 5.67 17.25 6.39
N SER A 8 4.89 17.98 5.56
CA SER A 8 4.64 17.54 4.18
C SER A 8 5.95 17.42 3.41
N GLY A 9 6.05 16.44 2.51
CA GLY A 9 7.26 16.19 1.71
C GLY A 9 8.40 15.44 2.42
N VAL A 10 8.33 15.16 3.73
CA VAL A 10 9.40 14.45 4.47
C VAL A 10 9.51 12.95 4.13
N GLY A 11 8.64 12.43 3.25
CA GLY A 11 8.69 11.03 2.77
C GLY A 11 7.82 10.02 3.52
N LYS A 12 6.84 10.48 4.33
CA LYS A 12 5.92 9.56 5.06
C LYS A 12 5.17 8.61 4.14
N SER A 13 4.54 9.14 3.09
CA SER A 13 3.80 8.33 2.11
C SER A 13 4.74 7.40 1.34
N THR A 14 5.97 7.85 1.05
CA THR A 14 7.00 6.98 0.44
C THR A 14 7.36 5.83 1.39
N LEU A 15 7.54 6.09 2.68
CA LEU A 15 7.83 5.04 3.66
C LEU A 15 6.68 4.04 3.75
N LEU A 16 5.43 4.50 3.84
CA LEU A 16 4.26 3.61 3.83
C LEU A 16 4.18 2.80 2.54
N GLY A 17 4.46 3.41 1.39
CA GLY A 17 4.55 2.71 0.10
C GLY A 17 5.64 1.63 0.06
N THR A 18 6.72 1.73 0.83
CA THR A 18 7.70 0.63 0.94
C THR A 18 7.17 -0.57 1.72
N VAL A 19 6.18 -0.35 2.60
CA VAL A 19 5.53 -1.38 3.40
C VAL A 19 4.46 -2.09 2.57
N SER A 20 3.58 -1.36 1.86
CA SER A 20 2.61 -1.95 0.93
C SER A 20 3.24 -2.48 -0.38
N GLY A 21 4.54 -2.24 -0.58
CA GLY A 21 5.28 -2.65 -1.76
C GLY A 21 5.05 -1.73 -2.98
N LEU A 22 4.22 -0.68 -2.86
CA LEU A 22 4.04 0.30 -3.94
C LEU A 22 5.35 1.00 -4.34
N VAL A 23 6.28 1.15 -3.40
CA VAL A 23 7.65 1.61 -3.64
C VAL A 23 8.60 0.39 -3.59
N PRO A 24 9.38 0.11 -4.65
CA PRO A 24 9.51 0.87 -5.89
C PRO A 24 8.60 0.39 -7.04
N HIS A 25 7.78 -0.65 -6.83
CA HIS A 25 7.10 -1.38 -7.92
C HIS A 25 6.18 -0.52 -8.79
N PHE A 26 5.53 0.50 -8.21
CA PHE A 26 4.60 1.38 -8.93
C PHE A 26 5.09 2.83 -9.01
N THR A 27 5.58 3.39 -7.91
CA THR A 27 6.02 4.79 -7.88
C THR A 27 7.42 5.00 -8.45
N GLY A 28 8.19 3.91 -8.62
CA GLY A 28 9.61 3.97 -8.98
C GLY A 28 10.52 4.39 -7.83
N GLY A 29 11.76 4.76 -8.17
CA GLY A 29 12.81 5.15 -7.22
C GLY A 29 13.80 4.02 -6.90
N THR A 30 14.78 4.31 -6.05
CA THR A 30 15.79 3.32 -5.60
C THR A 30 15.57 2.99 -4.15
N LEU A 31 15.18 1.73 -3.87
CA LEU A 31 15.10 1.22 -2.50
C LEU A 31 16.43 0.57 -2.10
N ARG A 32 17.10 1.14 -1.09
CA ARG A 32 18.28 0.54 -0.44
C ARG A 32 17.91 0.06 0.95
N GLY A 33 18.54 -1.03 1.40
CA GLY A 33 18.15 -1.73 2.61
C GLY A 33 17.09 -2.81 2.35
N ARG A 34 16.34 -3.17 3.39
CA ARG A 34 15.32 -4.23 3.34
C ARG A 34 14.10 -3.82 4.14
N VAL A 35 12.91 -4.04 3.57
CA VAL A 35 11.62 -3.96 4.26
C VAL A 35 10.98 -5.34 4.16
N THR A 36 10.46 -5.84 5.28
CA THR A 36 9.79 -7.14 5.34
C THR A 36 8.41 -7.01 5.97
N VAL A 37 7.42 -7.65 5.35
CA VAL A 37 6.04 -7.73 5.83
C VAL A 37 5.70 -9.22 5.97
N ALA A 38 5.25 -9.63 7.16
CA ALA A 38 4.95 -11.04 7.44
C ALA A 38 6.09 -12.02 7.01
N GLY A 39 7.35 -11.60 7.16
CA GLY A 39 8.53 -12.38 6.77
C GLY A 39 8.89 -12.34 5.27
N ARG A 40 8.10 -11.66 4.43
CA ARG A 40 8.29 -11.53 2.98
C ARG A 40 9.01 -10.22 2.66
N ASP A 41 10.05 -10.26 1.82
CA ASP A 41 10.79 -9.06 1.37
C ASP A 41 9.97 -8.32 0.30
N THR A 42 9.68 -7.04 0.54
CA THR A 42 8.80 -6.25 -0.36
C THR A 42 9.42 -5.97 -1.72
N ARG A 43 10.74 -6.19 -1.88
CA ARG A 43 11.42 -6.04 -3.18
C ARG A 43 11.19 -7.21 -4.13
N THR A 44 10.97 -8.40 -3.58
CA THR A 44 10.85 -9.64 -4.36
C THR A 44 9.40 -10.14 -4.48
N HIS A 45 8.49 -9.59 -3.68
CA HIS A 45 7.06 -9.87 -3.74
C HIS A 45 6.35 -8.63 -4.28
N LYS A 46 5.47 -8.82 -5.25
CA LYS A 46 4.63 -7.74 -5.80
C LYS A 46 3.57 -7.34 -4.76
N PRO A 47 3.02 -6.12 -4.82
CA PRO A 47 2.01 -5.66 -3.85
C PRO A 47 0.81 -6.61 -3.71
N ARG A 48 0.33 -7.20 -4.81
CA ARG A 48 -0.75 -8.22 -4.77
C ARG A 48 -0.41 -9.44 -3.91
N GLU A 49 0.87 -9.84 -3.84
CA GLU A 49 1.34 -10.97 -3.02
C GLU A 49 1.53 -10.60 -1.54
N LEU A 50 1.36 -9.31 -1.21
CA LEU A 50 1.44 -8.75 0.14
C LEU A 50 0.09 -8.25 0.66
N ALA A 51 -0.93 -8.15 -0.21
CA ALA A 51 -2.23 -7.57 0.10
C ALA A 51 -2.99 -8.32 1.21
N ASP A 52 -2.67 -9.60 1.45
CA ASP A 52 -3.17 -10.39 2.59
C ASP A 52 -2.60 -9.93 3.94
N ALA A 53 -1.49 -9.20 3.94
CA ALA A 53 -0.72 -8.84 5.12
C ALA A 53 -0.55 -7.34 5.34
N ALA A 54 -0.50 -6.54 4.27
CA ALA A 54 -0.39 -5.09 4.33
C ALA A 54 -1.06 -4.43 3.13
N ASP A 55 -1.83 -3.39 3.42
CA ASP A 55 -2.43 -2.48 2.44
C ASP A 55 -2.47 -1.06 3.03
N ASP A 56 -2.68 -0.05 2.18
CA ASP A 56 -2.77 1.35 2.61
C ASP A 56 -4.06 2.03 2.13
N VAL A 57 -4.61 2.87 3.01
CA VAL A 57 -5.75 3.74 2.68
C VAL A 57 -5.18 5.11 2.32
N GLY A 58 -5.35 5.49 1.06
CA GLY A 58 -4.87 6.75 0.52
C GLY A 58 -5.51 7.99 1.15
N GLN A 59 -4.92 9.16 0.89
CA GLN A 59 -5.43 10.43 1.42
C GLN A 59 -6.75 10.88 0.79
N ASP A 60 -7.05 10.41 -0.42
CA ASP A 60 -8.30 10.66 -1.12
C ASP A 60 -9.06 9.34 -1.25
N PRO A 61 -9.96 9.01 -0.30
CA PRO A 61 -10.72 7.78 -0.34
C PRO A 61 -11.59 7.65 -1.60
N LEU A 62 -12.08 8.78 -2.14
CA LEU A 62 -12.95 8.77 -3.32
C LEU A 62 -12.21 8.32 -4.58
N ALA A 63 -10.90 8.50 -4.63
CA ALA A 63 -10.07 8.00 -5.72
C ALA A 63 -9.94 6.46 -5.73
N HIS A 64 -10.39 5.77 -4.68
CA HIS A 64 -10.26 4.32 -4.53
C HIS A 64 -11.57 3.55 -4.71
N PHE A 65 -12.72 4.22 -4.76
CA PHE A 65 -14.01 3.57 -5.03
C PHE A 65 -14.23 3.38 -6.53
N VAL A 66 -14.75 2.21 -6.89
CA VAL A 66 -15.05 1.84 -8.28
C VAL A 66 -16.56 1.78 -8.51
N THR A 67 -17.33 1.47 -7.47
CA THR A 67 -18.78 1.23 -7.54
C THR A 67 -19.60 2.28 -6.79
N ASP A 68 -20.92 2.29 -7.00
CA ASP A 68 -21.83 3.29 -6.43
C ASP A 68 -22.43 2.89 -5.07
N THR A 69 -22.30 1.62 -4.67
CA THR A 69 -22.84 1.09 -3.42
C THR A 69 -21.75 0.44 -2.58
N VAL A 70 -21.96 0.41 -1.26
CA VAL A 70 -20.98 -0.18 -0.33
C VAL A 70 -20.90 -1.68 -0.54
N GLU A 71 -22.04 -2.33 -0.76
CA GLU A 71 -22.13 -3.77 -0.99
C GLU A 71 -21.37 -4.19 -2.25
N ASP A 72 -21.52 -3.45 -3.35
CA ASP A 72 -20.82 -3.74 -4.61
C ASP A 72 -19.31 -3.49 -4.49
N GLU A 73 -18.89 -2.47 -3.73
CA GLU A 73 -17.47 -2.19 -3.52
C GLU A 73 -16.78 -3.32 -2.72
N LEU A 74 -17.47 -3.81 -1.68
CA LEU A 74 -16.97 -4.93 -0.90
C LEU A 74 -16.83 -6.20 -1.74
N ALA A 75 -17.81 -6.47 -2.62
CA ALA A 75 -17.74 -7.59 -3.55
C ALA A 75 -16.60 -7.42 -4.56
N TYR A 76 -16.44 -6.22 -5.13
CA TYR A 76 -15.38 -5.90 -6.07
C TYR A 76 -13.98 -6.15 -5.50
N GLY A 77 -13.75 -5.75 -4.24
CA GLY A 77 -12.48 -5.99 -3.55
C GLY A 77 -12.17 -7.48 -3.39
N MET A 78 -13.18 -8.30 -3.10
CA MET A 78 -13.02 -9.75 -2.98
C MET A 78 -12.76 -10.44 -4.32
N GLU A 79 -13.38 -9.97 -5.39
CA GLU A 79 -13.20 -10.49 -6.75
C GLU A 79 -11.84 -10.10 -7.35
N SER A 80 -11.32 -8.94 -6.95
CA SER A 80 -10.09 -8.38 -7.49
C SER A 80 -8.81 -8.83 -6.77
N LEU A 81 -8.92 -9.50 -5.61
CA LEU A 81 -7.81 -10.09 -4.84
C LEU A 81 -7.26 -11.38 -5.47
#